data_AF-X1IIN6-F1
#
_entry.id   AF-X1IIN6-F1
#
_cell.length_a   1.000
_cell.length_b   1.000
_cell.length_c   1.000
_cell.angle_alpha   90.00
_cell.angle_beta   90.00
_cell.angle_gamma   90.00
#
_symmetry.space_group_name_H-M   'P 1'
#
loop_
_entity.id
_entity.type
_entity.pdbx_description
1 polymer ?
#
loop_
_entity_poly.entity_id
_entity_poly.type
_entity_poly.pdbx_seq_one_letter_code
_entity_poly.pdbx_strand_id
1 'polypeptide(L)'
;DIMDWMAFLESMCYPVQTGAVIADPPTVLFVWPGIMAMPVKIARLQHRFNEFGTDLHPKSYSTDMVLREYGDLLRWSGEERERMVITEGIG
;
A
#
# COMPACT_ATOMS: atom_id res chain seq x y z
N ASP A 1 -14.44 10.93 -3.80
CA ASP A 1 -15.59 10.43 -3.03
C ASP A 1 -15.12 9.38 -2.01
N ILE A 2 -15.91 9.06 -0.97
CA ILE A 2 -15.61 7.95 -0.03
C ILE A 2 -15.49 6.64 -0.81
N MET A 3 -16.36 6.44 -1.80
CA MET A 3 -16.32 5.25 -2.66
C MET A 3 -15.07 5.18 -3.53
N ASP A 4 -14.64 6.29 -4.14
CA ASP A 4 -13.39 6.33 -4.92
C ASP A 4 -12.18 6.01 -4.05
N TRP A 5 -12.15 6.55 -2.82
CA TRP A 5 -11.07 6.31 -1.87
C TRP A 5 -11.03 4.84 -1.43
N MET A 6 -12.19 4.23 -1.19
CA MET A 6 -12.29 2.79 -0.92
C MET A 6 -11.75 1.96 -2.08
N ALA A 7 -12.23 2.22 -3.30
CA ALA A 7 -11.80 1.50 -4.49
C ALA A 7 -10.28 1.62 -4.71
N PHE A 8 -9.71 2.79 -4.44
CA PHE A 8 -8.27 3.00 -4.44
C PHE A 8 -7.57 2.10 -3.41
N LEU A 9 -7.99 2.11 -2.14
CA LEU A 9 -7.36 1.28 -1.11
C LEU A 9 -7.51 -0.23 -1.39
N GLU A 10 -8.65 -0.66 -1.92
CA GLU A 10 -8.89 -2.04 -2.32
C GLU A 10 -7.95 -2.47 -3.46
N SER A 11 -7.72 -1.59 -4.45
CA SER A 11 -6.78 -1.85 -5.54
C SER A 11 -5.34 -2.09 -5.08
N MET A 12 -4.99 -1.60 -3.89
CA MET A 12 -3.68 -1.75 -3.28
C MET A 12 -3.56 -3.02 -2.41
N CYS A 13 -4.69 -3.66 -2.06
CA CYS A 13 -4.73 -4.82 -1.17
C CYS A 13 -5.01 -6.13 -1.92
N TYR A 14 -5.84 -6.08 -2.98
CA TYR A 14 -6.26 -7.27 -3.70
C TYR A 14 -5.43 -7.48 -4.96
N PRO A 15 -5.08 -8.74 -5.28
CA PRO A 15 -4.48 -9.07 -6.56
C PRO A 15 -5.44 -8.62 -7.68
N VAL A 16 -4.94 -7.93 -8.71
CA VAL A 16 -5.71 -7.67 -9.92
C VAL A 16 -6.00 -9.03 -10.56
N GLN A 17 -7.23 -9.53 -10.44
CA GLN A 17 -7.66 -10.78 -11.08
C GLN A 17 -8.06 -10.49 -12.52
N THR A 18 -7.07 -10.51 -13.41
CA THR A 18 -7.30 -10.55 -14.86
C THR A 18 -6.88 -11.91 -15.40
N GLY A 19 -7.85 -12.84 -15.52
CA GLY A 19 -7.60 -14.20 -16.00
C GLY A 19 -6.87 -15.10 -14.98
N ALA A 20 -6.00 -16.00 -15.48
CA ALA A 20 -5.28 -17.02 -14.68
C ALA A 20 -4.05 -16.49 -13.92
N VAL A 21 -3.84 -15.17 -13.88
CA VAL A 21 -2.69 -14.56 -13.21
C VAL A 21 -3.15 -13.95 -11.89
N ILE A 22 -2.70 -14.53 -10.78
CA ILE A 22 -2.82 -13.92 -9.46
C ILE A 22 -1.54 -13.09 -9.26
N ALA A 23 -1.65 -11.78 -9.42
CA ALA A 23 -0.54 -10.87 -9.15
C ALA A 23 -0.44 -10.57 -7.66
N ASP A 24 0.76 -10.68 -7.08
CA ASP A 24 0.98 -10.28 -5.70
C ASP A 24 0.56 -8.82 -5.45
N PRO A 25 0.02 -8.47 -4.27
CA PRO A 25 -0.30 -7.08 -3.93
C PRO A 25 0.92 -6.16 -4.10
N PRO A 26 0.71 -4.90 -4.56
CA PRO A 26 1.81 -3.96 -4.76
C PRO A 26 2.55 -3.67 -3.45
N THR A 27 3.86 -3.47 -3.56
CA THR A 27 4.65 -2.93 -2.44
C THR A 27 4.49 -1.41 -2.42
N VAL A 28 4.17 -0.86 -1.25
CA VAL A 28 3.99 0.57 -1.02
C VAL A 28 5.03 1.08 -0.01
N LEU A 29 5.36 2.36 -0.09
CA LEU A 29 6.19 3.00 0.92
C LEU A 29 5.31 3.57 2.03
N PHE A 30 5.38 3.00 3.23
CA PHE A 30 4.82 3.63 4.43
C PHE A 30 5.78 4.71 4.90
N VAL A 31 5.28 5.93 5.07
CA VAL A 31 6.07 7.08 5.56
C VAL A 31 5.42 7.63 6.81
N TRP A 32 6.15 7.55 7.93
CA TRP A 32 5.90 8.37 9.09
C TRP A 32 6.93 9.52 9.09
N PRO A 33 6.50 10.77 8.83
CA PRO A 33 7.42 11.90 8.72
C PRO A 33 8.31 12.05 9.95
N GLY A 34 9.63 12.05 9.74
CA GLY A 34 10.63 12.22 10.79
C GLY A 34 10.88 10.99 11.68
N ILE A 35 10.19 9.87 11.46
CA ILE A 35 10.38 8.64 12.26
C ILE A 35 10.86 7.48 11.39
N MET A 36 10.15 7.16 10.31
CA MET A 36 10.48 6.00 9.48
C MET A 36 9.90 6.10 8.08
N ALA A 37 10.59 5.49 7.12
CA ALA A 37 10.06 5.13 5.82
C ALA A 37 10.39 3.65 5.59
N MET A 38 9.40 2.83 5.27
CA MET A 38 9.60 1.39 5.07
C MET A 38 8.73 0.83 3.93
N PRO A 39 9.28 -0.07 3.11
CA PRO A 39 8.49 -0.81 2.14
C PRO A 39 7.59 -1.83 2.85
N VAL A 40 6.29 -1.78 2.54
CA VAL A 40 5.26 -2.64 3.14
C VAL A 40 4.31 -3.14 2.06
N LYS A 41 3.63 -4.25 2.33
CA LYS A 41 2.43 -4.70 1.61
C LYS A 41 1.23 -4.54 2.53
N ILE A 42 0.09 -4.15 1.97
CA ILE A 42 -1.17 -4.14 2.70
C ILE A 42 -1.62 -5.60 2.84
N ALA A 43 -1.62 -6.11 4.06
CA ALA A 43 -1.98 -7.50 4.36
C ALA A 43 -3.47 -7.67 4.61
N ARG A 44 -4.14 -6.64 5.11
CA ARG A 44 -5.58 -6.63 5.38
C ARG A 44 -6.12 -5.21 5.39
N LEU A 45 -7.33 -5.07 4.87
CA LEU A 45 -8.11 -3.85 4.83
C LEU A 45 -9.50 -4.13 5.40
N GLN A 46 -10.02 -3.29 6.28
CA GLN A 46 -11.37 -3.41 6.82
C GLN A 46 -12.05 -2.05 6.86
N HIS A 47 -13.11 -1.91 6.08
CA HIS A 47 -13.92 -0.71 6.01
C HIS A 47 -15.05 -0.74 7.04
N ARG A 48 -15.33 0.42 7.65
CA ARG A 48 -16.45 0.63 8.57
C ARG A 48 -17.16 1.93 8.22
N PHE A 49 -18.44 1.79 7.87
CA PHE A 49 -19.35 2.92 7.72
C PHE A 49 -20.02 3.19 9.05
N ASN A 50 -19.85 4.40 9.57
CA ASN A 50 -20.32 4.75 10.91
C ASN A 50 -21.64 5.53 10.86
N GLU A 51 -21.87 6.28 9.78
CA GLU A 51 -23.05 7.12 9.60
C GLU A 51 -23.44 7.18 8.13
N PHE A 52 -24.74 7.14 7.86
CA PHE A 52 -25.32 7.31 6.53
C PHE A 52 -26.24 8.53 6.51
N GLY A 53 -26.24 9.26 5.40
CA GLY A 53 -27.18 10.34 5.13
C GLY A 53 -28.59 9.83 4.85
N THR A 54 -29.54 10.78 4.77
CA THR A 54 -30.93 10.53 4.39
C THR A 54 -31.09 10.04 2.95
N ASP A 55 -30.05 10.24 2.14
CA ASP A 55 -29.87 9.80 0.76
C ASP A 55 -29.17 8.44 0.67
N LEU A 56 -28.95 7.74 1.79
CA LEU A 56 -28.23 6.48 1.90
C LEU A 56 -26.75 6.55 1.49
N HIS A 57 -26.20 7.75 1.33
CA HIS A 57 -24.76 7.92 1.10
C HIS A 57 -23.99 7.90 2.43
N PRO A 58 -22.83 7.22 2.50
CA PRO A 58 -22.03 7.22 3.70
C PRO A 58 -21.51 8.63 4.01
N LYS A 59 -21.71 9.10 5.25
CA LYS A 59 -21.21 10.39 5.75
C LYS A 59 -19.93 10.25 6.55
N SER A 60 -19.82 9.17 7.31
CA SER A 60 -18.63 8.86 8.11
C SER A 60 -18.09 7.49 7.75
N TYR A 61 -16.78 7.45 7.51
CA TYR A 61 -16.05 6.27 7.07
C TYR A 61 -14.75 6.15 7.84
N SER A 62 -14.42 4.93 8.26
CA SER A 62 -13.14 4.59 8.87
C SER A 62 -12.60 3.30 8.26
N THR A 63 -11.29 3.16 8.24
CA THR A 63 -10.62 1.98 7.70
C THR A 63 -9.47 1.56 8.59
N ASP A 64 -9.48 0.28 8.95
CA ASP A 64 -8.35 -0.37 9.57
C ASP A 64 -7.47 -1.01 8.50
N MET A 65 -6.17 -0.72 8.56
CA MET A 65 -5.17 -1.25 7.64
C MET A 65 -4.09 -1.98 8.43
N VAL A 66 -3.80 -3.22 8.04
CA VAL A 66 -2.68 -3.99 8.56
C VAL A 66 -1.59 -4.03 7.51
N LEU A 67 -0.42 -3.52 7.87
CA LEU A 67 0.77 -3.49 7.03
C LEU A 67 1.69 -4.64 7.39
N ARG A 68 2.24 -5.32 6.39
CA ARG A 68 3.33 -6.29 6.57
C ARG A 68 4.57 -5.73 5.90
N GLU A 69 5.67 -5.69 6.64
CA GLU A 69 6.97 -5.33 6.10
C GLU A 69 7.35 -6.24 4.92
N TYR A 70 7.91 -5.64 3.86
CA TYR A 70 8.29 -6.36 2.66
C TYR A 70 9.71 -6.00 2.24
N GLY A 71 10.62 -6.97 2.34
CA GLY A 71 12.02 -6.86 1.95
C GLY A 71 12.98 -6.70 3.13
N ASP A 72 14.27 -6.95 2.86
CA ASP A 72 15.34 -6.66 3.82
C ASP A 72 15.47 -5.15 3.98
N LEU A 73 15.35 -4.70 5.24
CA LEU A 73 15.48 -3.32 5.70
C LEU A 73 16.70 -2.60 5.08
N LEU A 74 16.50 -1.89 3.97
CA LEU A 74 17.24 -0.66 3.73
C LEU A 74 16.67 0.37 4.69
N ARG A 75 17.11 0.30 5.96
CA ARG A 75 16.91 1.40 6.91
C ARG A 75 17.46 2.65 6.23
N TRP A 76 16.57 3.59 5.93
CA TRP A 76 16.96 4.91 5.48
C TRP A 76 17.54 5.66 6.69
N SER A 77 18.71 5.26 7.18
CA SER A 77 19.62 6.19 7.82
C SER A 77 20.05 7.13 6.70
N GLY A 78 19.92 8.44 6.87
CA GLY A 78 20.17 9.46 5.84
C GLY A 78 21.61 9.55 5.30
N GLU A 79 22.34 8.45 5.20
CA GLU A 79 23.48 8.29 4.32
C GLU A 79 22.97 7.82 2.95
N GLU A 80 23.01 8.72 1.97
CA GLU A 80 23.06 8.36 0.56
C GLU A 80 24.12 7.28 0.36
N ARG A 81 23.70 6.03 0.18
CA ARG A 81 24.52 5.04 -0.52
C ARG A 81 23.95 4.89 -1.90
N GLU A 82 24.51 5.66 -2.83
CA GLU A 82 24.52 5.33 -4.24
C GLU A 82 24.92 3.85 -4.40
N ARG A 83 23.94 2.99 -4.65
CA ARG A 83 24.19 1.71 -5.32
C ARG A 83 23.46 1.74 -6.65
N MET A 84 24.07 2.46 -7.58
CA MET A 84 23.92 2.20 -8.99
C MET A 84 24.54 0.82 -9.26
N VAL A 85 23.72 -0.22 -9.38
CA VAL A 85 24.15 -1.48 -9.98
C VAL A 85 23.82 -1.38 -11.47
N ILE A 86 24.77 -0.84 -12.23
CA ILE A 86 24.86 -1.13 -13.66
C ILE A 86 25.42 -2.55 -13.75
N THR A 87 24.61 -3.51 -14.20
CA THR A 87 25.16 -4.77 -14.70
C THR A 87 25.33 -4.63 -16.20
N GLU A 88 26.50 -4.17 -16.63
CA GLU A 88 27.02 -4.27 -17.99
C GLU A 88 27.59 -5.67 -18.23
N GLY A 89 27.13 -6.37 -19.29
CA GLY A 89 27.80 -7.52 -19.94
C GLY A 89 27.99 -8.77 -19.06
N ILE A 90 28.24 -9.98 -19.54
CA ILE A 90 28.92 -10.44 -20.76
C ILE A 90 28.39 -11.85 -21.05
N GLY A 91 28.23 -12.20 -22.34
CA GLY A 91 28.04 -13.58 -22.81
C GLY A 91 27.33 -13.66 -24.14
#